data_AF-A0A2V8QHZ8-F1
#
_entry.id   AF-A0A2V8QHZ8-F1
#
_cell.length_a   1.000
_cell.length_b   1.000
_cell.length_c   1.000
_cell.angle_alpha   90.00
_cell.angle_beta   90.00
_cell.angle_gamma   90.00
#
_symmetry.space_group_name_H-M   'P 1'
#
loop_
_entity.id
_entity.type
_entity.pdbx_description
1 polymer ?
#
loop_
_entity_poly.entity_id
_entity_poly.type
_entity_poly.pdbx_seq_one_letter_code
_entity_poly.pdbx_strand_id
1 'polypeptide(L)'
;ILNSSVPLVIGPGDVCRASLSLTFEQARKMLEKRGAIGSWLWEEWQAWYFRVVKPLRVNDFSKSWVIWDDIALAYVLGLTTQHNSARPTMLDNMKFENVRTDREVTWITDVDEDRLWADFLKLVDEYQRKHPIRKRASENRLTFGMP
;
A
#
# COMPACT_ATOMS: atom_id res chain seq x y z
N ILE A 1 -16.74 -12.43 -8.42
CA ILE A 1 -16.09 -12.76 -7.12
C ILE A 1 -17.13 -12.90 -6.01
N LEU A 2 -17.99 -11.90 -5.74
CA LEU A 2 -19.02 -11.99 -4.69
C LEU A 2 -19.94 -13.23 -4.83
N ASN A 3 -20.30 -13.62 -6.04
CA ASN A 3 -21.15 -14.80 -6.27
C ASN A 3 -20.45 -16.15 -6.12
N SER A 4 -19.13 -16.18 -5.84
CA SER A 4 -18.38 -17.43 -5.68
C SER A 4 -18.71 -18.15 -4.37
N SER A 5 -18.19 -19.37 -4.22
CA SER A 5 -18.23 -20.17 -2.99
C SER A 5 -16.96 -20.04 -2.13
N VAL A 6 -15.95 -19.30 -2.57
CA VAL A 6 -14.69 -19.18 -1.82
C VAL A 6 -14.84 -18.23 -0.63
N PRO A 7 -14.06 -18.41 0.46
CA PRO A 7 -13.91 -17.39 1.49
C PRO A 7 -13.49 -16.06 0.86
N LEU A 8 -14.11 -14.97 1.33
CA LEU A 8 -13.85 -13.64 0.80
C LEU A 8 -13.52 -12.70 1.95
N VAL A 9 -12.48 -11.90 1.73
CA VAL A 9 -12.05 -10.83 2.62
C VAL A 9 -12.04 -9.56 1.81
N ILE A 10 -12.59 -8.47 2.36
CA ILE A 10 -12.64 -7.18 1.71
C ILE A 10 -11.91 -6.16 2.59
N GLY A 11 -10.94 -5.47 1.98
CA GLY A 11 -10.30 -4.28 2.51
C GLY A 11 -11.04 -3.02 2.05
N PRO A 12 -11.81 -2.35 2.91
CA PRO A 12 -12.58 -1.17 2.54
C PRO A 12 -11.67 0.02 2.21
N GLY A 13 -12.06 0.82 1.22
CA GLY A 13 -11.24 1.95 0.78
C GLY A 13 -11.12 3.08 1.81
N ASP A 14 -12.07 3.23 2.70
CA ASP A 14 -11.98 4.13 3.86
C ASP A 14 -10.96 3.64 4.89
N VAL A 15 -10.90 2.33 5.17
CA VAL A 15 -9.86 1.74 6.04
C VAL A 15 -8.48 1.92 5.41
N CYS A 16 -8.31 1.63 4.12
CA CYS A 16 -7.02 1.87 3.46
C CYS A 16 -6.64 3.36 3.50
N ARG A 17 -7.59 4.28 3.31
CA ARG A 17 -7.30 5.72 3.41
C ARG A 17 -6.83 6.11 4.81
N ALA A 18 -7.42 5.52 5.84
CA ALA A 18 -7.07 5.81 7.23
C ALA A 18 -5.67 5.30 7.58
N SER A 19 -5.36 4.04 7.23
CA SER A 19 -4.19 3.33 7.78
C SER A 19 -3.08 3.00 6.76
N LEU A 20 -3.28 3.25 5.47
CA LEU A 20 -2.35 2.86 4.40
C LEU A 20 -2.03 4.04 3.48
N SER A 21 -1.83 5.20 4.08
CA SER A 21 -1.68 6.47 3.38
C SER A 21 -0.34 7.12 3.70
N LEU A 22 0.46 7.42 2.68
CA LEU A 22 1.74 8.12 2.84
C LEU A 22 1.73 9.44 2.07
N THR A 23 2.17 10.51 2.72
CA THR A 23 2.61 11.71 2.02
C THR A 23 3.95 11.43 1.33
N PHE A 24 4.25 12.23 0.31
CA PHE A 24 5.53 12.18 -0.37
C PHE A 24 6.72 12.28 0.61
N GLU A 25 6.62 13.19 1.58
CA GLU A 25 7.66 13.39 2.60
C GLU A 25 7.76 12.23 3.61
N GLN A 26 6.65 11.60 3.97
CA GLN A 26 6.70 10.39 4.81
C GLN A 26 7.42 9.26 4.08
N ALA A 27 7.07 8.98 2.81
CA ALA A 27 7.74 7.97 2.01
C ALA A 27 9.24 8.26 1.86
N ARG A 28 9.62 9.53 1.63
CA ARG A 28 11.04 9.94 1.58
C ARG A 28 11.77 9.61 2.88
N LYS A 29 11.21 10.05 4.00
CA LYS A 29 11.81 9.85 5.33
C LYS A 29 11.95 8.38 5.69
N MET A 30 11.00 7.55 5.25
CA MET A 30 11.06 6.10 5.48
C MET A 30 12.23 5.44 4.75
N LEU A 31 12.53 5.84 3.51
CA LEU A 31 13.36 5.04 2.60
C LEU A 31 14.73 5.66 2.26
N GLU A 32 14.82 6.99 2.09
CA GLU A 32 15.99 7.67 1.50
C GLU A 32 17.32 7.33 2.20
N LYS A 33 17.29 7.12 3.52
CA LYS A 33 18.49 6.90 4.34
C LYS A 33 18.76 5.44 4.69
N ARG A 34 18.07 4.47 4.07
CA ARG A 34 18.19 3.03 4.39
C ARG A 34 19.11 2.25 3.45
N GLY A 35 20.22 2.88 3.07
CA GLY A 35 21.20 2.30 2.15
C GLY A 35 20.68 2.20 0.71
N ALA A 36 21.40 1.45 -0.12
CA ALA A 36 21.18 1.42 -1.56
C ALA A 36 19.78 0.90 -1.94
N ILE A 37 19.27 -0.13 -1.24
CA ILE A 37 17.94 -0.66 -1.53
C ILE A 37 16.84 0.33 -1.10
N GLY A 38 17.00 1.01 0.03
CA GLY A 38 16.08 2.06 0.47
C GLY A 38 16.08 3.24 -0.50
N SER A 39 17.25 3.69 -0.93
CA SER A 39 17.37 4.75 -1.94
C SER A 39 16.73 4.35 -3.27
N TRP A 40 16.92 3.11 -3.74
CA TRP A 40 16.27 2.63 -4.96
C TRP A 40 14.74 2.58 -4.83
N LEU A 41 14.20 2.05 -3.73
CA LEU A 41 12.76 2.04 -3.47
C LEU A 41 12.19 3.47 -3.42
N TRP A 42 12.95 4.40 -2.85
CA TRP A 42 12.57 5.81 -2.85
C TRP A 42 12.53 6.40 -4.26
N GLU A 43 13.51 6.10 -5.11
CA GLU A 43 13.55 6.55 -6.51
C GLU A 43 12.35 6.01 -7.30
N GLU A 44 12.00 4.73 -7.13
CA GLU A 44 10.83 4.11 -7.76
C GLU A 44 9.52 4.77 -7.31
N TRP A 45 9.37 4.98 -6.00
CA TRP A 45 8.22 5.69 -5.44
C TRP A 45 8.12 7.12 -5.99
N GLN A 46 9.24 7.85 -6.01
CA GLN A 46 9.30 9.20 -6.54
C GLN A 46 8.90 9.25 -8.01
N ALA A 47 9.47 8.36 -8.84
CA ALA A 47 9.15 8.29 -10.26
C ALA A 47 7.65 8.00 -10.50
N TRP A 48 7.09 7.04 -9.78
CA TRP A 48 5.67 6.75 -9.84
C TRP A 48 4.80 7.94 -9.38
N TYR A 49 5.14 8.58 -8.26
CA TYR A 49 4.39 9.70 -7.71
C TYR A 49 4.32 10.88 -8.70
N PHE A 50 5.45 11.26 -9.30
CA PHE A 50 5.48 12.36 -10.28
C PHE A 50 4.78 12.01 -11.59
N ARG A 51 4.78 10.73 -12.00
CA ARG A 51 4.09 10.27 -13.21
C ARG A 51 2.58 10.13 -13.05
N VAL A 52 2.12 9.64 -11.90
CA VAL A 52 0.72 9.20 -11.70
C VAL A 52 -0.04 10.12 -10.75
N VAL A 53 0.56 10.48 -9.61
CA VAL A 53 -0.14 11.22 -8.55
C VAL A 53 -0.11 12.73 -8.80
N LYS A 54 1.04 13.30 -9.17
CA LYS A 54 1.19 14.74 -9.39
C LYS A 54 0.21 15.30 -10.43
N PRO A 55 -0.02 14.67 -11.61
CA PRO A 55 -0.98 15.20 -12.58
C PRO A 55 -2.41 15.29 -12.04
N LEU A 56 -2.78 14.44 -11.07
CA LEU A 56 -4.08 14.45 -10.40
C LEU A 56 -4.15 15.51 -9.29
N ARG A 57 -2.99 16.00 -8.83
CA ARG A 57 -2.84 16.95 -7.74
C ARG A 57 -2.26 18.25 -8.26
N VAL A 58 -3.10 19.00 -8.96
CA VAL A 58 -2.75 20.25 -9.64
C VAL A 58 -1.75 21.10 -8.81
N ASN A 59 -2.15 21.53 -7.61
CA ASN A 59 -1.37 22.47 -6.77
C ASN A 59 -1.17 22.03 -5.31
N ASP A 60 -1.69 20.88 -4.86
CA ASP A 60 -1.60 20.44 -3.46
C ASP A 60 -0.89 19.09 -3.33
N PHE A 61 0.39 19.16 -3.01
CA PHE A 61 1.26 17.99 -2.78
C PHE A 61 1.36 17.59 -1.31
N SER A 62 0.64 18.27 -0.40
CA SER A 62 0.71 18.01 1.04
C SER A 62 -0.11 16.80 1.47
N LYS A 63 -1.04 16.35 0.63
CA LYS A 63 -1.95 15.25 0.97
C LYS A 63 -1.24 13.90 0.91
N SER A 64 -1.72 12.94 1.69
CA SER A 64 -1.26 11.55 1.61
C SER A 64 -1.89 10.83 0.42
N TRP A 65 -1.21 9.85 -0.16
CA TRP A 65 -1.76 8.95 -1.18
C TRP A 65 -1.86 7.54 -0.61
N VAL A 66 -2.95 6.87 -0.96
CA VAL A 66 -3.25 5.52 -0.45
C VAL A 66 -2.48 4.48 -1.23
N ILE A 67 -1.88 3.52 -0.53
CA ILE A 67 -1.26 2.33 -1.08
C ILE A 67 -2.25 1.18 -0.90
N TRP A 68 -3.15 1.02 -1.86
CA TRP A 68 -4.32 0.15 -1.72
C TRP A 68 -3.96 -1.32 -1.48
N ASP A 69 -2.93 -1.82 -2.15
CA ASP A 69 -2.62 -3.25 -2.20
C ASP A 69 -2.07 -3.79 -0.86
N ASP A 70 -1.53 -2.92 0.00
CA ASP A 70 -0.95 -3.31 1.29
C ASP A 70 -2.00 -3.87 2.26
N ILE A 71 -3.29 -3.61 2.03
CA ILE A 71 -4.38 -4.18 2.85
C ILE A 71 -4.43 -5.70 2.76
N ALA A 72 -4.10 -6.25 1.59
CA ALA A 72 -4.06 -7.69 1.39
C ALA A 72 -2.87 -8.30 2.13
N LEU A 73 -1.71 -7.64 2.09
CA LEU A 73 -0.52 -8.06 2.83
C LEU A 73 -0.76 -7.98 4.34
N ALA A 74 -1.33 -6.89 4.83
CA ALA A 74 -1.67 -6.72 6.25
C ALA A 74 -2.59 -7.83 6.74
N TYR A 75 -3.60 -8.22 5.95
CA TYR A 75 -4.47 -9.35 6.29
C TYR A 75 -3.71 -10.66 6.40
N VAL A 76 -2.90 -11.01 5.39
CA VAL A 76 -2.12 -12.26 5.37
C VAL A 76 -1.10 -12.32 6.51
N LEU A 77 -0.54 -11.18 6.91
CA LEU A 77 0.39 -11.08 8.04
C LEU A 77 -0.28 -11.06 9.41
N GLY A 78 -1.63 -11.09 9.47
CA GLY A 78 -2.36 -11.04 10.73
C GLY A 78 -2.32 -9.67 11.41
N LEU A 79 -2.12 -8.60 10.65
CA LEU A 79 -2.00 -7.21 11.11
C LEU A 79 -3.31 -6.43 10.95
N THR A 80 -4.45 -7.11 11.00
CA THR A 80 -5.75 -6.49 10.78
C THR A 80 -6.74 -6.91 11.86
N THR A 81 -7.69 -6.02 12.14
CA THR A 81 -8.93 -6.37 12.84
C THR A 81 -10.02 -6.60 11.82
N GLN A 82 -10.90 -7.58 12.04
CA GLN A 82 -11.97 -7.89 11.09
C GLN A 82 -13.34 -8.07 11.75
N HIS A 83 -14.38 -7.96 10.94
CA HIS A 83 -15.76 -8.26 11.27
C HIS A 83 -16.42 -9.08 10.16
N ASN A 84 -17.06 -10.19 10.51
CA ASN A 84 -17.80 -11.00 9.54
C ASN A 84 -19.24 -10.48 9.38
N SER A 85 -19.73 -10.45 8.14
CA SER A 85 -21.14 -10.20 7.87
C SER A 85 -21.64 -10.97 6.66
N ALA A 86 -22.95 -10.90 6.42
CA ALA A 86 -23.57 -11.48 5.25
C ALA A 86 -22.92 -10.95 3.96
N ARG A 87 -22.63 -11.84 3.02
CA ARG A 87 -21.99 -11.50 1.76
C ARG A 87 -22.93 -10.65 0.90
N PRO A 88 -22.51 -9.43 0.50
CA PRO A 88 -23.38 -8.56 -0.28
C PRO A 88 -23.46 -9.00 -1.75
N THR A 89 -24.48 -8.49 -2.43
CA THR A 89 -24.52 -8.41 -3.90
C THR A 89 -24.03 -7.04 -4.37
N MET A 90 -23.48 -6.98 -5.57
CA MET A 90 -23.08 -5.72 -6.20
C MET A 90 -24.18 -5.30 -7.18
N LEU A 91 -24.69 -4.09 -6.98
CA LEU A 91 -25.64 -3.45 -7.88
C LEU A 91 -24.91 -2.82 -9.09
N ASP A 92 -25.66 -2.54 -10.16
CA ASP A 92 -25.12 -1.92 -11.38
C ASP A 92 -24.52 -0.53 -11.14
N ASN A 93 -24.90 0.13 -10.04
CA ASN A 93 -24.35 1.42 -9.61
C ASN A 93 -23.09 1.29 -8.72
N MET A 94 -22.47 0.11 -8.68
CA MET A 94 -21.27 -0.21 -7.90
C MET A 94 -21.46 -0.07 -6.38
N LYS A 95 -22.69 -0.13 -5.88
CA LYS A 95 -22.99 -0.19 -4.45
C LYS A 95 -23.22 -1.62 -4.01
N PHE A 96 -22.92 -1.89 -2.75
CA PHE A 96 -23.29 -3.13 -2.11
C PHE A 96 -24.71 -3.07 -1.57
N GLU A 97 -25.47 -4.13 -1.81
CA GLU A 97 -26.76 -4.38 -1.23
C GLU A 97 -26.66 -5.51 -0.20
N ASN A 98 -27.24 -5.29 0.97
CA ASN A 98 -27.35 -6.32 1.99
C ASN A 98 -28.48 -7.28 1.59
N VAL A 99 -28.11 -8.52 1.31
CA VAL A 99 -29.04 -9.60 0.98
C VAL A 99 -29.08 -10.63 2.09
N ARG A 100 -30.22 -11.29 2.28
CA ARG A 100 -30.31 -12.45 3.16
C ARG A 100 -29.62 -13.63 2.47
N THR A 101 -28.51 -14.07 3.04
CA THR A 101 -27.69 -15.17 2.52
C THR A 101 -27.06 -15.93 3.68
N ASP A 102 -26.75 -17.20 3.45
CA ASP A 102 -25.94 -18.05 4.34
C ASP A 102 -24.42 -17.87 4.10
N ARG A 103 -24.04 -17.16 3.03
CA ARG A 103 -22.65 -16.86 2.69
C ARG A 103 -22.15 -15.65 3.47
N GLU A 104 -20.94 -15.76 3.99
CA GLU A 104 -20.28 -14.66 4.72
C GLU A 104 -19.14 -14.03 3.91
N VAL A 105 -18.79 -12.82 4.33
CA VAL A 105 -17.58 -12.11 3.93
C VAL A 105 -16.94 -11.50 5.19
N THR A 106 -15.62 -11.49 5.22
CA THR A 106 -14.84 -10.85 6.28
C THR A 106 -14.47 -9.44 5.84
N TRP A 107 -14.86 -8.45 6.62
CA TRP A 107 -14.51 -7.04 6.40
C TRP A 107 -13.34 -6.68 7.29
N ILE A 108 -12.27 -6.14 6.70
CA ILE A 108 -11.20 -5.54 7.48
C ILE A 108 -11.71 -4.20 8.01
N THR A 109 -11.61 -3.99 9.32
CA THR A 109 -12.07 -2.77 9.99
C THR A 109 -10.93 -1.86 10.40
N ASP A 110 -9.73 -2.41 10.57
CA ASP A 110 -8.55 -1.67 10.98
C ASP A 110 -7.25 -2.40 10.59
N VAL A 111 -6.15 -1.66 10.52
CA VAL A 111 -4.80 -2.16 10.22
C VAL A 111 -3.83 -1.67 11.30
N ASP A 112 -3.01 -2.58 11.83
CA ASP A 112 -1.85 -2.24 12.67
C ASP A 112 -0.74 -1.65 11.78
N GLU A 113 -0.93 -0.40 11.35
CA GLU A 113 -0.04 0.29 10.41
C GLU A 113 1.37 0.50 10.98
N ASP A 114 1.46 0.79 12.28
CA ASP A 114 2.72 1.00 12.97
C ASP A 114 3.60 -0.25 12.88
N ARG A 115 3.01 -1.42 13.16
CA ARG A 115 3.72 -2.69 13.04
C ARG A 115 4.01 -3.06 11.59
N LEU A 116 3.06 -2.84 10.68
CA LEU A 116 3.24 -3.11 9.25
C LEU A 116 4.47 -2.36 8.70
N TRP A 117 4.56 -1.05 8.96
CA TRP A 117 5.66 -0.23 8.49
C TRP A 117 6.97 -0.55 9.22
N ALA A 118 6.92 -0.84 10.53
CA ALA A 118 8.11 -1.25 11.28
C ALA A 118 8.70 -2.57 10.73
N ASP A 119 7.86 -3.57 10.47
CA ASP A 119 8.28 -4.86 9.92
C ASP A 119 8.84 -4.72 8.51
N PHE A 120 8.20 -3.90 7.65
CA PHE A 120 8.72 -3.58 6.33
C PHE A 120 10.12 -2.95 6.40
N LEU A 121 10.30 -1.93 7.23
CA LEU A 121 11.57 -1.22 7.33
C LEU A 121 12.68 -2.12 7.92
N LYS A 122 12.32 -3.02 8.83
CA LYS A 122 13.23 -4.04 9.34
C LYS A 122 13.69 -4.99 8.21
N LEU A 123 12.79 -5.41 7.32
CA LEU A 123 13.15 -6.25 6.17
C LEU A 123 14.09 -5.52 5.20
N VAL A 124 13.85 -4.23 4.95
CA VAL A 124 14.72 -3.37 4.13
C VAL A 124 16.13 -3.31 4.75
N ASP A 125 16.22 -3.03 6.05
CA ASP A 125 17.50 -2.94 6.76
C ASP A 125 18.24 -4.29 6.79
N GLU A 126 17.51 -5.39 7.02
CA GLU A 126 18.08 -6.73 7.01
C GLU A 126 18.61 -7.12 5.63
N TYR A 127 17.87 -6.79 4.57
CA TYR A 127 18.30 -7.04 3.20
C TYR A 127 19.57 -6.25 2.89
N GLN A 128 19.58 -4.94 3.20
CA GLN A 128 20.76 -4.09 3.00
C GLN A 128 21.99 -4.61 3.74
N ARG A 129 21.82 -5.14 4.95
CA ARG A 129 22.91 -5.71 5.75
C ARG A 129 23.45 -7.01 5.15
N LYS A 130 22.58 -7.88 4.63
CA LYS A 130 22.95 -9.18 4.05
C LYS A 130 23.50 -9.05 2.62
N HIS A 131 23.12 -7.99 1.91
CA HIS A 131 23.48 -7.75 0.51
C HIS A 131 24.18 -6.39 0.32
N PRO A 132 25.37 -6.19 0.94
CA PRO A 132 26.10 -4.94 0.79
C PRO A 132 26.52 -4.76 -0.67
N ILE A 133 25.88 -3.81 -1.35
CA ILE A 133 26.30 -3.39 -2.69
C ILE A 133 27.62 -2.64 -2.52
N ARG A 134 28.72 -3.22 -3.02
CA ARG A 134 29.98 -2.48 -3.15
C ARG A 134 29.70 -1.29 -4.07
N LYS A 135 29.85 -0.06 -3.56
CA LYS A 135 29.73 1.18 -4.35
C LYS A 135 30.51 1.00 -5.65
N ARG A 136 29.81 0.81 -6.78
CA ARG A 136 30.39 1.10 -8.09
C ARG A 136 30.33 2.62 -8.23
N ALA A 137 31.50 3.22 -8.38
CA ALA A 137 31.61 4.58 -8.87
C ALA A 137 31.10 4.60 -10.32
N SER A 138 29.84 4.99 -10.52
CA SER A 138 29.33 5.57 -11.76
C SER A 138 27.99 6.21 -11.39
N GLU A 139 27.97 7.52 -11.14
CA GLU A 139 27.71 8.53 -12.17
C GLU A 139 26.31 8.35 -12.78
N ASN A 140 25.46 9.33 -12.47
CA ASN A 140 24.28 9.73 -13.24
C ASN A 140 23.36 8.61 -13.73
N ARG A 141 22.37 8.25 -12.90
CA ARG A 141 21.12 7.76 -13.44
C ARG A 141 19.91 8.55 -12.94
N LEU A 142 19.98 9.86 -13.14
CA LEU A 142 18.77 10.63 -13.49
C LEU A 142 18.44 10.29 -14.95
N THR A 143 17.65 9.26 -15.17
CA THR A 143 16.86 9.17 -16.41
C THR A 143 15.42 8.95 -16.02
N PHE A 144 14.79 10.04 -15.58
CA PHE A 144 13.35 10.21 -15.78
C PHE A 144 13.13 10.21 -17.29
N GLY A 145 12.95 9.02 -17.87
CA GLY A 145 12.36 8.85 -19.19
C GLY A 145 10.91 9.30 -19.09
N MET A 146 10.69 10.61 -19.15
CA MET A 146 9.39 11.18 -19.48
C MET A 146 9.25 11.12 -21.01
N PRO A 147 8.09 10.71 -21.55
CA PRO A 147 7.70 11.14 -22.88
C PRO A 147 7.61 12.67 -22.96
#